data_AF-A0A7W5S982-F1
#
_entry.id   AF-A0A7W5S982-F1
#
_cell.length_a   1.000
_cell.length_b   1.000
_cell.length_c   1.000
_cell.angle_alpha   90.00
_cell.angle_beta   90.00
_cell.angle_gamma   90.00
#
_symmetry.space_group_name_H-M   'P 1'
#
loop_
_entity.id
_entity.type
_entity.pdbx_description
1 polymer ?
#
loop_
_entity_poly.entity_id
_entity_poly.type
_entity_poly.pdbx_seq_one_letter_code
_entity_poly.pdbx_strand_id
1 'polypeptide(L)'
;MAAGSAPSILLGMIGLGCVVIWPFLRSLRRVIVVQGVGATAFTFQFAVLGASTAAVACGISLAQLMIALTVRDRRTRLALNVASLVVLAALALITWAGISSLLAGCGGLVSMAARNQPSPIRMKVGFLIGAPFWLAHNIIVGAPFALTVDFISVVTNIGGLGLAAFGARRSLQAAGSGAALRNAGGVYRASFNRYLGWAGLFRLNRYRVAEQRKRCA
;
A
#
# COMPACT_ATOMS: atom_id res chain seq x y z
N MET A 1 -0.88 19.82 24.35
CA MET A 1 -0.73 18.61 23.51
C MET A 1 -0.95 17.41 24.42
N ALA A 2 -2.15 16.84 24.45
CA ALA A 2 -2.39 15.65 25.25
C ALA A 2 -1.63 14.49 24.59
N ALA A 3 -0.69 13.88 25.32
CA ALA A 3 -0.08 12.62 24.93
C ALA A 3 -1.20 11.63 24.59
N GLY A 4 -1.12 10.97 23.43
CA GLY A 4 -2.12 10.01 22.99
C GLY A 4 -2.45 9.05 24.13
N SER A 5 -3.74 8.87 24.41
CA SER A 5 -4.19 7.98 25.48
C SER A 5 -3.53 6.60 25.34
N ALA A 6 -3.24 5.91 26.44
CA ALA A 6 -2.66 4.56 26.43
C ALA A 6 -3.23 3.61 25.35
N PRO A 7 -4.56 3.53 25.11
CA PRO A 7 -5.10 2.71 24.01
C PRO A 7 -4.65 3.17 22.63
N SER A 8 -4.56 4.48 22.36
CA SER A 8 -4.10 5.01 21.06
C SER A 8 -2.64 4.65 20.77
N ILE A 9 -1.78 4.67 21.80
CA ILE A 9 -0.37 4.28 21.69
C ILE A 9 -0.27 2.79 21.36
N LEU A 10 -0.98 1.95 22.11
CA LEU A 10 -0.99 0.50 21.90
C LEU A 10 -1.47 0.12 20.49
N LEU A 11 -2.59 0.70 20.06
CA LEU A 11 -3.13 0.47 18.71
C LEU A 11 -2.15 0.93 17.62
N GLY A 12 -1.51 2.08 17.82
CA GLY A 12 -0.49 2.58 16.90
C GLY A 12 0.74 1.67 16.82
N MET A 13 1.21 1.13 17.95
CA MET A 13 2.31 0.15 17.98
C MET A 13 1.95 -1.14 17.25
N ILE A 14 0.73 -1.66 17.45
CA ILE A 14 0.23 -2.84 16.73
C ILE A 14 0.20 -2.57 15.23
N GLY A 15 -0.34 -1.42 14.82
CA GLY A 15 -0.39 -0.99 13.42
C GLY A 15 1.02 -0.90 12.79
N LEU A 16 1.96 -0.24 13.47
CA LEU A 16 3.35 -0.14 13.04
C LEU A 16 4.02 -1.51 12.95
N GLY A 17 3.86 -2.36 13.97
CA GLY A 17 4.39 -3.72 13.97
C GLY A 17 3.90 -4.53 12.77
N CYS A 18 2.61 -4.44 12.45
CA CYS A 18 2.05 -5.07 11.26
C CYS A 18 2.72 -4.58 9.96
N VAL A 19 2.96 -3.27 9.84
CA VAL A 19 3.64 -2.62 8.70
C VAL A 19 5.12 -3.02 8.59
N VAL A 20 5.80 -3.28 9.70
CA VAL A 20 7.19 -3.76 9.69
C VAL A 20 7.25 -5.24 9.35
N ILE A 21 6.30 -6.06 9.81
CA ILE A 21 6.34 -7.53 9.70
C ILE A 21 5.93 -8.02 8.31
N TRP A 22 4.89 -7.45 7.70
CA TRP A 22 4.32 -7.99 6.46
C TRP A 22 5.29 -8.15 5.27
N PRO A 23 6.35 -7.33 5.06
CA PRO A 23 7.28 -7.50 3.94
C PRO A 23 8.07 -8.81 4.03
N PHE A 24 8.22 -9.36 5.23
CA PHE A 24 8.94 -10.61 5.49
C PHE A 24 8.06 -11.86 5.26
N LEU A 25 6.76 -11.68 5.05
CA LEU A 25 5.83 -12.79 4.88
C LEU A 25 5.84 -13.32 3.44
N ARG A 26 5.95 -14.65 3.30
CA ARG A 26 6.09 -15.30 1.99
C ARG A 26 4.77 -15.57 1.28
N SER A 27 3.65 -15.60 2.00
CA SER A 27 2.33 -15.91 1.44
C SER A 27 1.43 -14.68 1.36
N LEU A 28 0.77 -14.49 0.21
CA LEU A 28 -0.16 -13.38 -0.02
C LEU A 28 -1.28 -13.32 1.03
N ARG A 29 -1.85 -14.47 1.41
CA ARG A 29 -2.92 -14.53 2.42
C ARG A 29 -2.45 -13.96 3.76
N ARG A 30 -1.27 -14.38 4.26
CA ARG A 30 -0.70 -13.84 5.51
C ARG A 30 -0.38 -12.35 5.41
N VAL A 31 0.14 -11.90 4.26
CA VAL A 31 0.37 -10.47 4.00
C VAL A 31 -0.91 -9.66 4.14
N ILE A 32 -2.01 -10.12 3.54
CA ILE A 32 -3.27 -9.40 3.60
C ILE A 32 -3.88 -9.45 5.00
N VAL A 33 -3.80 -10.59 5.70
CA VAL A 33 -4.28 -10.71 7.09
C VAL A 33 -3.52 -9.76 8.02
N VAL A 34 -2.18 -9.72 7.96
CA VAL A 34 -1.38 -8.82 8.82
C VAL A 34 -1.65 -7.35 8.50
N GLN A 35 -1.78 -6.99 7.22
CA GLN A 35 -2.20 -5.64 6.85
C GLN A 35 -3.64 -5.33 7.31
N GLY A 36 -4.53 -6.33 7.32
CA GLY A 36 -5.89 -6.19 7.84
C GLY A 36 -5.92 -5.93 9.35
N VAL A 37 -5.10 -6.65 10.11
CA VAL A 37 -4.90 -6.38 11.55
C VAL A 37 -4.37 -4.97 11.76
N GLY A 38 -3.36 -4.55 10.98
CA GLY A 38 -2.83 -3.18 11.05
C GLY A 38 -3.87 -2.11 10.69
N ALA A 39 -4.66 -2.33 9.63
CA ALA A 39 -5.74 -1.42 9.23
C ALA A 39 -6.84 -1.32 10.30
N THR A 40 -7.17 -2.43 10.94
CA THR A 40 -8.12 -2.48 12.07
C THR A 40 -7.57 -1.69 13.26
N ALA A 41 -6.30 -1.87 13.60
CA ALA A 41 -5.64 -1.14 14.68
C ALA A 41 -5.63 0.37 14.42
N PHE A 42 -5.27 0.81 13.20
CA PHE A 42 -5.33 2.23 12.82
C PHE A 42 -6.76 2.79 12.78
N THR A 43 -7.76 1.98 12.40
CA THR A 43 -9.17 2.38 12.46
C THR A 43 -9.56 2.76 13.89
N PHE A 44 -9.27 1.89 14.85
CA PHE A 44 -9.57 2.17 16.25
C PHE A 44 -8.68 3.28 16.81
N GLN A 45 -7.40 3.35 16.43
CA GLN A 45 -6.51 4.42 16.88
C GLN A 45 -7.06 5.79 16.49
N PHE A 46 -7.45 5.97 15.22
CA PHE A 46 -8.00 7.23 14.76
C PHE A 46 -9.38 7.52 15.35
N ALA A 47 -10.20 6.50 15.61
CA ALA A 47 -11.46 6.69 16.33
C ALA A 47 -11.23 7.22 17.75
N VAL A 48 -10.26 6.65 18.49
CA VAL A 48 -9.88 7.11 19.84
C VAL A 48 -9.30 8.53 19.82
N LEU A 49 -8.58 8.91 18.76
CA LEU A 49 -8.05 10.26 18.57
C LEU A 49 -9.09 11.27 18.06
N GLY A 50 -10.34 10.86 17.83
CA GLY A 50 -11.40 11.71 17.29
C GLY A 50 -11.28 12.02 15.79
N ALA A 51 -10.36 11.37 15.07
CA ALA A 51 -10.15 11.52 13.63
C ALA A 51 -11.06 10.56 12.84
N SER A 52 -12.36 10.81 12.86
CA SER A 52 -13.41 9.98 12.26
C SER A 52 -13.19 9.67 10.77
N THR A 53 -12.83 10.68 9.96
CA THR A 53 -12.56 10.50 8.51
C THR A 53 -11.39 9.54 8.25
N ALA A 54 -10.32 9.62 9.05
CA ALA A 54 -9.18 8.72 8.94
C ALA A 54 -9.53 7.30 9.40
N ALA A 55 -10.32 7.16 10.47
CA ALA A 55 -10.82 5.87 10.93
C ALA A 55 -11.64 5.17 9.82
N VAL A 56 -12.56 5.90 9.19
CA VAL A 56 -13.34 5.40 8.04
C VAL A 56 -12.43 5.00 6.89
N ALA A 57 -11.44 5.83 6.52
CA ALA A 57 -10.51 5.51 5.44
C ALA A 57 -9.71 4.21 5.71
N CYS A 58 -9.30 3.97 6.96
CA CYS A 58 -8.67 2.73 7.38
C CYS A 58 -9.63 1.53 7.33
N GLY A 59 -10.89 1.71 7.76
CA GLY A 59 -11.92 0.68 7.69
C GLY A 59 -12.28 0.27 6.25
N ILE A 60 -12.40 1.25 5.35
CA ILE A 60 -12.59 0.98 3.91
C ILE A 60 -11.36 0.30 3.31
N SER A 61 -10.16 0.70 3.75
CA SER A 61 -8.92 0.02 3.33
C SER A 61 -8.91 -1.46 3.74
N LEU A 62 -9.41 -1.79 4.94
CA LEU A 62 -9.63 -3.17 5.36
C LEU A 62 -10.62 -3.89 4.44
N ALA A 63 -11.72 -3.23 4.04
CA ALA A 63 -12.66 -3.80 3.09
C ALA A 63 -11.99 -4.11 1.73
N GLN A 64 -11.16 -3.21 1.19
CA GLN A 64 -10.41 -3.46 -0.05
C GLN A 64 -9.45 -4.64 0.05
N LEU A 65 -8.83 -4.84 1.22
CA LEU A 65 -7.99 -6.01 1.50
C LEU A 65 -8.83 -7.30 1.50
N MET A 66 -10.01 -7.30 2.11
CA MET A 66 -10.91 -8.45 2.11
C MET A 66 -11.47 -8.75 0.72
N ILE A 67 -11.82 -7.73 -0.06
CA ILE A 67 -12.22 -7.87 -1.46
C ILE A 67 -11.08 -8.52 -2.27
N ALA A 68 -9.83 -8.11 -2.04
CA ALA A 68 -8.67 -8.70 -2.72
C ALA A 68 -8.45 -10.19 -2.38
N LEU A 69 -8.89 -10.65 -1.21
CA LEU A 69 -8.83 -12.06 -0.81
C LEU A 69 -9.99 -12.91 -1.35
N THR A 70 -11.19 -12.33 -1.38
CA THR A 70 -12.43 -13.07 -1.62
C THR A 70 -12.87 -13.03 -3.09
N VAL A 71 -12.70 -11.88 -3.75
CA VAL A 71 -13.20 -11.65 -5.10
C VAL A 71 -12.12 -11.99 -6.13
N ARG A 72 -12.34 -13.08 -6.87
CA ARG A 72 -11.45 -13.52 -7.95
C ARG A 72 -11.70 -12.80 -9.26
N ASP A 73 -12.96 -12.43 -9.55
CA ASP A 73 -13.30 -11.73 -10.78
C ASP A 73 -12.70 -10.32 -10.83
N ARG A 74 -12.09 -9.98 -11.96
CA ARG A 74 -11.38 -8.70 -12.13
C ARG A 74 -12.34 -7.52 -12.20
N ARG A 75 -13.49 -7.67 -12.86
CA ARG A 75 -14.44 -6.59 -13.09
C ARG A 75 -15.19 -6.27 -11.81
N THR A 76 -15.71 -7.29 -11.12
CA THR A 76 -16.35 -7.15 -9.81
C THR A 76 -15.41 -6.53 -8.79
N ARG A 77 -14.16 -6.99 -8.73
CA ARG A 77 -13.17 -6.41 -7.83
C ARG A 77 -12.90 -4.93 -8.12
N LEU A 78 -12.76 -4.57 -9.39
CA LEU A 78 -12.57 -3.16 -9.78
C LEU A 78 -13.79 -2.32 -9.40
N ALA A 79 -15.00 -2.80 -9.68
CA ALA A 79 -16.24 -2.11 -9.34
C ALA A 79 -16.36 -1.86 -7.83
N LEU A 80 -16.11 -2.88 -7.00
CA LEU A 80 -16.13 -2.75 -5.53
C LEU A 80 -15.05 -1.78 -5.02
N ASN A 81 -13.87 -1.81 -5.63
CA ASN A 81 -12.81 -0.88 -5.27
C ASN A 81 -13.14 0.56 -5.68
N VAL A 82 -13.76 0.79 -6.84
CA VAL A 82 -14.26 2.12 -7.25
C VAL A 82 -15.39 2.59 -6.34
N ALA A 83 -16.33 1.71 -6.00
CA ALA A 83 -17.39 2.00 -5.04
C ALA A 83 -16.80 2.41 -3.68
N SER A 84 -15.71 1.78 -3.24
CA SER A 84 -15.00 2.16 -2.01
C SER A 84 -14.48 3.60 -2.04
N LEU A 85 -14.04 4.11 -3.20
CA LEU A 85 -13.64 5.52 -3.36
C LEU A 85 -14.85 6.46 -3.22
N VAL A 86 -15.97 6.11 -3.86
CA VAL A 86 -17.21 6.91 -3.77
C VAL A 86 -17.73 6.94 -2.33
N VAL A 87 -17.73 5.79 -1.66
CA VAL A 87 -18.12 5.67 -0.26
C VAL A 87 -17.21 6.50 0.63
N LEU A 88 -15.89 6.47 0.42
CA LEU A 88 -14.97 7.32 1.18
C LEU A 88 -15.26 8.81 0.97
N ALA A 89 -15.48 9.24 -0.28
CA ALA A 89 -15.79 10.64 -0.57
C ALA A 89 -17.09 11.09 0.13
N ALA A 90 -18.15 10.28 0.07
CA ALA A 90 -19.41 10.56 0.75
C ALA A 90 -19.25 10.59 2.27
N LEU A 91 -18.56 9.59 2.84
CA LEU A 91 -18.34 9.53 4.28
C LEU A 91 -17.43 10.66 4.77
N ALA A 92 -16.45 11.11 4.00
CA ALA A 92 -15.61 12.26 4.36
C ALA A 92 -16.41 13.57 4.47
N LEU A 93 -17.49 13.72 3.69
CA LEU A 93 -18.44 14.84 3.82
C LEU A 93 -19.30 14.71 5.09
N ILE A 94 -19.68 13.48 5.46
CA ILE A 94 -20.48 13.22 6.67
C ILE A 94 -19.63 13.37 7.93
N THR A 95 -18.39 12.91 7.92
CA THR A 95 -17.44 12.96 9.04
C THR A 95 -16.62 14.24 9.04
N TRP A 96 -17.10 15.30 8.38
CA TRP A 96 -16.36 16.52 8.17
C TRP A 96 -16.00 17.21 9.49
N ALA A 97 -14.70 17.27 9.79
CA ALA A 97 -14.15 17.93 10.97
C ALA A 97 -13.08 18.98 10.60
N GLY A 98 -13.21 19.59 9.42
CA GLY A 98 -12.29 20.62 8.93
C GLY A 98 -11.08 20.06 8.16
N ILE A 99 -9.96 20.77 8.20
CA ILE A 99 -8.79 20.52 7.33
C ILE A 99 -8.20 19.10 7.51
N SER A 100 -8.24 18.55 8.73
CA SER A 100 -7.79 17.17 8.99
C SER A 100 -8.61 16.16 8.18
N SER A 101 -9.92 16.34 8.08
CA SER A 101 -10.81 15.47 7.30
C SER A 101 -10.53 15.59 5.81
N LEU A 102 -10.27 16.80 5.30
CA LEU A 102 -9.87 16.98 3.91
C LEU A 102 -8.56 16.25 3.59
N LEU A 103 -7.56 16.37 4.45
CA LEU A 103 -6.26 15.70 4.30
C LEU A 103 -6.41 14.17 4.34
N ALA A 104 -7.13 13.64 5.33
CA ALA A 104 -7.40 12.20 5.44
C ALA A 104 -8.21 11.67 4.24
N GLY A 105 -9.22 12.42 3.79
CA GLY A 105 -10.04 12.09 2.62
C GLY A 105 -9.20 12.04 1.34
N CYS A 106 -8.44 13.10 1.04
CA CYS A 106 -7.56 13.16 -0.13
C CYS A 106 -6.49 12.06 -0.09
N GLY A 107 -5.77 11.92 1.04
CA GLY A 107 -4.77 10.87 1.23
C GLY A 107 -5.36 9.48 1.07
N GLY A 108 -6.54 9.24 1.63
CA GLY A 108 -7.28 7.99 1.52
C GLY A 108 -7.69 7.68 0.08
N LEU A 109 -8.31 8.63 -0.62
CA LEU A 109 -8.75 8.48 -2.02
C LEU A 109 -7.56 8.19 -2.94
N VAL A 110 -6.48 8.96 -2.83
CA VAL A 110 -5.27 8.75 -3.64
C VAL A 110 -4.64 7.39 -3.33
N SER A 111 -4.55 6.99 -2.05
CA SER A 111 -3.98 5.69 -1.66
C SER A 111 -4.81 4.51 -2.17
N MET A 112 -6.14 4.62 -2.09
CA MET A 112 -7.07 3.62 -2.63
C MET A 112 -6.99 3.54 -4.16
N ALA A 113 -6.91 4.68 -4.84
CA ALA A 113 -6.69 4.72 -6.29
C ALA A 113 -5.33 4.11 -6.67
N ALA A 114 -4.28 4.39 -5.90
CA ALA A 114 -2.94 3.84 -6.11
C ALA A 114 -2.94 2.31 -6.05
N ARG A 115 -3.64 1.71 -5.07
CA ARG A 115 -3.78 0.24 -4.94
C ARG A 115 -4.45 -0.43 -6.14
N ASN A 116 -5.26 0.31 -6.89
CA ASN A 116 -5.94 -0.19 -8.09
C ASN A 116 -5.08 -0.10 -9.36
N GLN A 117 -3.87 0.48 -9.28
CA GLN A 117 -3.01 0.62 -10.44
C GLN A 117 -2.47 -0.73 -10.92
N PRO A 118 -2.54 -1.04 -12.23
CA PRO A 118 -1.98 -2.29 -12.78
C PRO A 118 -0.46 -2.38 -12.69
N SER A 119 0.22 -1.23 -12.75
CA SER A 119 1.68 -1.15 -12.73
C SER A 119 2.18 -0.87 -11.32
N PRO A 120 3.13 -1.67 -10.80
CA PRO A 120 3.77 -1.40 -9.50
C PRO A 120 4.43 -0.02 -9.44
N ILE A 121 4.98 0.49 -10.55
CA ILE A 121 5.56 1.84 -10.60
C ILE A 121 4.47 2.90 -10.39
N ARG A 122 3.35 2.79 -11.10
CA ARG A 122 2.22 3.72 -10.97
C ARG A 122 1.60 3.67 -9.57
N MET A 123 1.51 2.48 -8.98
CA MET A 123 1.07 2.31 -7.59
C MET A 123 1.99 3.05 -6.61
N LYS A 124 3.32 2.89 -6.75
CA LYS A 124 4.30 3.57 -5.88
C LYS A 124 4.23 5.09 -6.01
N VAL A 125 4.14 5.60 -7.24
CA VAL A 125 3.96 7.04 -7.50
C VAL A 125 2.66 7.54 -6.87
N GLY A 126 1.56 6.80 -7.01
CA GLY A 126 0.29 7.14 -6.36
C GLY A 126 0.41 7.24 -4.84
N PHE A 127 1.08 6.28 -4.18
CA PHE A 127 1.33 6.38 -2.74
C PHE A 127 2.20 7.58 -2.36
N LEU A 128 3.17 7.96 -3.18
CA LEU A 128 3.99 9.16 -2.95
C LEU A 128 3.19 10.46 -3.12
N ILE A 129 2.23 10.50 -4.04
CA ILE A 129 1.29 11.63 -4.19
C ILE A 129 0.36 11.71 -2.97
N GLY A 130 -0.08 10.57 -2.43
CA GLY A 130 -0.94 10.50 -1.26
C GLY A 130 -0.22 10.82 0.06
N ALA A 131 1.09 10.58 0.13
CA ALA A 131 1.86 10.66 1.37
C ALA A 131 1.88 12.04 2.05
N PRO A 132 2.04 13.18 1.34
CA PRO A 132 1.97 14.50 1.98
C PRO A 132 0.66 14.76 2.72
N PHE A 133 -0.47 14.28 2.19
CA PHE A 133 -1.78 14.42 2.83
C PHE A 133 -1.86 13.62 4.13
N TRP A 134 -1.40 12.37 4.11
CA TRP A 134 -1.37 11.51 5.30
C TRP A 134 -0.40 12.02 6.36
N LEU A 135 0.80 12.44 5.97
CA LEU A 135 1.80 13.04 6.86
C LEU A 135 1.23 14.27 7.56
N ALA A 136 0.65 15.21 6.79
CA ALA A 136 0.06 16.42 7.35
C ALA A 136 -1.10 16.10 8.30
N HIS A 137 -1.98 15.17 7.92
CA HIS A 137 -3.06 14.70 8.81
C HIS A 137 -2.51 14.13 10.12
N ASN A 138 -1.53 13.24 10.05
CA ASN A 138 -1.01 12.53 11.22
C ASN A 138 -0.20 13.45 12.16
N ILE A 139 0.39 14.52 11.63
CA ILE A 139 0.98 15.61 12.44
C ILE A 139 -0.13 16.36 13.20
N ILE A 140 -1.21 16.77 12.51
CA ILE A 140 -2.32 17.55 13.10
C ILE A 140 -3.03 16.73 14.18
N VAL A 141 -3.31 15.45 13.92
CA VAL A 141 -4.03 14.56 14.84
C VAL A 141 -3.12 14.03 15.97
N GLY A 142 -1.80 14.21 15.87
CA GLY A 142 -0.86 13.74 16.88
C GLY A 142 -0.75 12.21 16.92
N ALA A 143 -0.69 11.56 15.76
CA ALA A 143 -0.62 10.10 15.62
C ALA A 143 0.81 9.63 15.26
N PRO A 144 1.76 9.55 16.20
CA PRO A 144 3.20 9.35 15.91
C PRO A 144 3.52 8.02 15.22
N PHE A 145 2.82 6.94 15.57
CA PHE A 145 3.03 5.63 14.94
C PHE A 145 2.49 5.58 13.51
N ALA A 146 1.34 6.21 13.24
CA ALA A 146 0.81 6.34 11.89
C ALA A 146 1.73 7.21 11.02
N LEU A 147 2.25 8.29 11.60
CA LEU A 147 3.26 9.14 10.97
C LEU A 147 4.52 8.34 10.61
N THR A 148 5.00 7.47 11.49
CA THR A 148 6.16 6.60 11.23
C THR A 148 5.88 5.63 10.08
N VAL A 149 4.66 5.07 10.01
CA VAL A 149 4.23 4.23 8.89
C VAL A 149 4.29 5.00 7.57
N ASP A 150 3.85 6.26 7.54
CA ASP A 150 3.92 7.08 6.34
C ASP A 150 5.37 7.36 5.92
N PHE A 151 6.27 7.64 6.87
CA PHE A 151 7.69 7.79 6.58
C PHE A 151 8.31 6.51 6.00
N ILE A 152 8.02 5.36 6.61
CA ILE A 152 8.45 4.05 6.07
C ILE A 152 7.90 3.86 4.66
N SER A 153 6.63 4.19 4.41
CA SER A 153 6.01 4.11 3.10
C SER A 153 6.72 4.99 2.07
N VAL A 154 7.02 6.25 2.41
CA VAL A 154 7.74 7.18 1.52
C VAL A 154 9.12 6.65 1.17
N VAL A 155 9.92 6.31 2.20
CA VAL A 155 11.29 5.80 2.01
C VAL A 155 11.31 4.54 1.16
N THR A 156 10.41 3.59 1.45
CA THR A 156 10.35 2.32 0.71
C THR A 156 9.82 2.48 -0.71
N ASN A 157 8.93 3.43 -0.96
CA ASN A 157 8.43 3.72 -2.31
C ASN A 157 9.47 4.44 -3.17
N ILE A 158 10.17 5.44 -2.62
CA ILE A 158 11.29 6.12 -3.30
C ILE A 158 12.41 5.11 -3.60
N GLY A 159 12.86 4.36 -2.60
CA GLY A 159 13.91 3.35 -2.77
C GLY A 159 13.54 2.30 -3.82
N GLY A 160 12.28 1.84 -3.82
CA GLY A 160 11.78 0.90 -4.82
C GLY A 160 11.76 1.47 -6.25
N LEU A 161 11.44 2.75 -6.42
CA LEU A 161 11.50 3.43 -7.72
C LEU A 161 12.94 3.65 -8.19
N GLY A 162 13.84 4.05 -7.30
CA GLY A 162 15.27 4.21 -7.59
C GLY A 162 15.91 2.90 -8.07
N LEU A 163 15.64 1.80 -7.38
CA LEU A 163 16.11 0.46 -7.79
C LEU A 163 15.53 0.03 -9.15
N ALA A 164 14.26 0.32 -9.43
CA ALA A 164 13.65 0.02 -10.72
C ALA A 164 14.28 0.83 -11.86
N ALA A 165 14.56 2.12 -11.63
CA ALA A 165 15.24 2.98 -12.60
C ALA A 165 16.68 2.53 -12.86
N PHE A 166 17.42 2.15 -11.82
CA PHE A 166 18.78 1.62 -11.96
C PHE A 166 18.82 0.31 -12.75
N GLY A 167 17.90 -0.61 -12.48
CA GLY A 167 17.79 -1.87 -13.23
C GLY A 167 17.46 -1.65 -14.71
N ALA A 168 16.59 -0.69 -15.03
CA ALA A 168 16.27 -0.32 -16.40
C ALA A 168 17.49 0.24 -17.15
N ARG A 169 18.23 1.18 -16.53
CA ARG A 169 19.45 1.77 -17.11
C ARG A 169 20.50 0.71 -17.43
N ARG A 170 20.75 -0.22 -16.50
CA ARG A 170 21.73 -1.30 -16.69
C ARG A 170 21.31 -2.27 -17.80
N SER A 171 20.02 -2.53 -17.95
CA SER A 171 19.50 -3.41 -19.01
C SER A 171 19.67 -2.78 -20.40
N LEU A 172 19.46 -1.46 -20.52
CA LEU A 172 19.68 -0.71 -21.77
C LEU A 172 21.17 -0.65 -22.13
N GLN A 173 22.05 -0.45 -21.15
CA GLN A 173 23.51 -0.49 -21.36
C GLN A 173 23.98 -1.87 -21.83
N ALA A 174 23.48 -2.96 -21.21
CA ALA A 174 23.82 -4.32 -21.62
C ALA A 174 23.31 -4.68 -23.04
N ALA A 175 22.15 -4.12 -23.45
CA ALA A 175 21.62 -4.28 -24.80
C ALA A 175 22.41 -3.47 -25.85
N GLY A 176 22.87 -2.27 -25.48
CA GLY A 176 23.72 -1.44 -26.34
C GLY A 176 25.16 -1.97 -26.51
N SER A 177 25.67 -2.74 -25.55
CA SER A 177 27.02 -3.31 -25.60
C SER A 177 27.13 -4.66 -26.34
N GLY A 178 26.07 -5.17 -26.96
CA GLY A 178 26.11 -6.32 -27.88
C GLY A 178 26.54 -7.70 -27.32
N ALA A 179 27.08 -7.79 -26.10
CA ALA A 179 27.82 -8.98 -25.64
C ALA A 179 27.17 -9.77 -24.48
N ALA A 180 26.01 -9.37 -23.94
CA ALA A 180 25.48 -9.95 -22.70
C ALA A 180 24.20 -10.80 -22.85
N LEU A 181 23.96 -11.38 -24.04
CA LEU A 181 23.06 -12.54 -24.18
C LEU A 181 23.95 -13.80 -24.13
N ARG A 182 24.03 -14.51 -23.00
CA ARG A 182 23.16 -15.69 -22.83
C ARG A 182 23.02 -16.21 -21.40
N ASN A 183 23.77 -15.71 -20.40
CA ASN A 183 23.79 -16.30 -19.05
C ASN A 183 23.57 -15.34 -17.86
N ALA A 184 23.54 -14.01 -18.05
CA ALA A 184 23.36 -13.07 -16.94
C ALA A 184 21.89 -12.90 -16.50
N GLY A 185 20.92 -13.18 -17.38
CA GLY A 185 19.50 -12.90 -17.13
C GLY A 185 18.87 -13.71 -15.98
N GLY A 186 19.39 -14.91 -15.67
CA GLY A 186 18.82 -15.80 -14.66
C GLY A 186 19.19 -15.42 -13.22
N VAL A 187 20.47 -15.10 -12.99
CA VAL A 187 21.01 -14.84 -11.64
C VAL A 187 20.59 -13.47 -11.13
N TYR A 188 20.61 -12.43 -11.98
CA TYR A 188 20.20 -11.08 -11.59
C TYR A 188 18.68 -10.97 -11.36
N ARG A 189 17.86 -11.69 -12.13
CA ARG A 189 16.40 -11.75 -11.92
C ARG A 189 16.03 -12.45 -10.61
N ALA A 190 16.84 -13.40 -10.13
CA ALA A 190 16.62 -14.11 -8.88
C ALA A 190 17.06 -13.30 -7.65
N SER A 191 18.18 -12.56 -7.73
CA SER A 191 18.65 -11.67 -6.65
C SER A 191 17.83 -10.37 -6.56
N PHE A 192 17.42 -9.79 -7.68
CA PHE A 192 16.50 -8.63 -7.73
C PHE A 192 15.15 -8.94 -7.07
N ASN A 193 14.65 -10.17 -7.23
CA ASN A 193 13.42 -10.64 -6.58
C ASN A 193 13.57 -10.90 -5.08
N ARG A 194 14.80 -10.99 -4.56
CA ARG A 194 15.12 -11.41 -3.18
C ARG A 194 15.30 -10.22 -2.23
N TYR A 195 15.73 -9.06 -2.72
CA TYR A 195 15.91 -7.83 -1.92
C TYR A 195 14.73 -6.86 -1.96
N LEU A 196 13.83 -6.99 -2.94
CA LEU A 196 12.55 -6.27 -2.97
C LEU A 196 11.53 -7.04 -2.12
N GLY A 197 11.41 -6.70 -0.83
CA GLY A 197 10.44 -7.23 0.15
C GLY A 197 8.96 -6.97 -0.18
N TRP A 198 8.59 -7.07 -1.46
CA TRP A 198 7.25 -6.82 -2.01
C TRP A 198 6.85 -7.93 -3.00
N ALA A 199 7.46 -9.11 -2.86
CA ALA A 199 7.18 -10.31 -3.63
C ALA A 199 5.73 -10.83 -3.48
N GLY A 200 4.87 -10.21 -2.66
CA GLY A 200 3.43 -10.44 -2.64
C GLY A 200 2.71 -9.83 -3.85
N LEU A 201 3.05 -8.58 -4.22
CA LEU A 201 2.44 -7.85 -5.35
C LEU A 201 3.04 -8.23 -6.70
N PHE A 202 4.33 -8.57 -6.77
CA PHE A 202 4.91 -9.14 -8.00
C PHE A 202 4.44 -10.58 -8.26
N ARG A 203 4.14 -11.37 -7.21
CA ARG A 203 3.48 -12.67 -7.36
C ARG A 203 2.06 -12.54 -7.91
N LEU A 204 1.31 -11.51 -7.52
CA LEU A 204 -0.03 -11.24 -8.07
C LEU A 204 -0.01 -11.11 -9.60
N ASN A 205 1.02 -10.49 -10.18
CA ASN A 205 1.14 -10.40 -11.63
C ASN A 205 1.66 -11.72 -12.24
N ARG A 206 2.60 -12.42 -11.58
CA ARG A 206 3.21 -13.66 -12.10
C ARG A 206 2.27 -14.87 -12.04
N TYR A 207 1.43 -15.01 -11.00
CA TYR A 207 0.39 -16.04 -10.94
C TYR A 207 -0.70 -15.80 -12.00
N ARG A 208 -1.08 -14.55 -12.23
CA ARG A 208 -2.06 -14.18 -13.27
C ARG A 208 -1.58 -14.56 -14.68
N VAL A 209 -0.30 -14.33 -14.99
CA VAL A 209 0.29 -14.70 -16.29
C VAL A 209 0.49 -16.22 -16.42
N ALA A 210 0.85 -16.92 -15.34
CA ALA A 210 0.98 -18.38 -15.35
C ALA A 210 -0.37 -19.10 -15.50
N GLU A 211 -1.43 -18.55 -14.90
CA GLU A 211 -2.80 -19.07 -14.99
C GLU A 211 -3.44 -18.76 -16.36
N GLN A 212 -3.09 -17.62 -16.98
CA GLN A 212 -3.47 -17.34 -18.37
C GLN A 212 -2.77 -18.26 -19.38
N ARG A 213 -1.48 -18.58 -19.19
CA ARG A 213 -0.77 -19.52 -20.08
C ARG A 213 -1.31 -20.95 -20.03
N LYS A 214 -1.82 -21.39 -18.87
CA LYS A 214 -2.48 -22.70 -18.73
C LYS A 214 -3.88 -22.79 -19.35
N ARG A 215 -4.43 -21.68 -19.83
CA ARG A 215 -5.73 -21.63 -20.52
C ARG A 215 -5.60 -21.49 -22.05
N CYS A 216 -4.38 -21.24 -22.54
CA CYS A 216 -4.06 -21.15 -23.97
C CYS A 216 -3.20 -22.33 -24.46
N ALA A 217 -2.97 -23.32 -23.59
CA ALA A 217 -2.38 -24.62 -23.89
C ALA A 217 -3.40 -25.68 -23.45
#